data_AF-A0A453RPG7-F1
#
_entry.id   AF-A0A453RPG7-F1
#
_cell.length_a   1.000
_cell.length_b   1.000
_cell.length_c   1.000
_cell.angle_alpha   90.00
_cell.angle_beta   90.00
_cell.angle_gamma   90.00
#
_symmetry.space_group_name_H-M   'P 1'
#
loop_
_entity.id
_entity.type
_entity.pdbx_description
1 polymer ?
#
loop_
_entity_poly.entity_id
_entity_poly.type
_entity_poly.pdbx_seq_one_letter_code
_entity_poly.pdbx_strand_id
1 'polypeptide(L)'
;MYNFPEVTNACRQRLDGWLQITMRPGIEEINLLSLANEAYMFPCWLLSDDRIKDSIRCLNLSSFAFRPTVKLSPFKCLAMLRLNYVCITGYELGCLVSNTLTLERLELNGCGDLDCLKIPSQLQRLSCLMVSGCFRLDVIDIKTPNLRVIRLDVEKVKKLSLGVSLELNELCIPGPDFASYARLKLLSNAPNVESLYLKLIDEVF
;
A
#
# COMPACT_ATOMS: atom_id res chain seq x y z
N MET A 1 -19.35 -15.92 -14.31
CA MET A 1 -17.89 -15.95 -14.11
C MET A 1 -17.25 -15.71 -15.46
N TYR A 2 -16.53 -14.60 -15.63
CA TYR A 2 -15.70 -14.41 -16.81
C TYR A 2 -14.45 -15.27 -16.61
N ASN A 3 -14.30 -16.33 -17.41
CA ASN A 3 -13.06 -17.10 -17.46
C ASN A 3 -12.06 -16.31 -18.29
N PHE A 4 -11.14 -15.64 -17.62
CA PHE A 4 -10.01 -15.02 -18.32
C PHE A 4 -8.98 -16.10 -18.65
N PRO A 5 -8.31 -16.00 -19.82
CA PRO A 5 -7.32 -16.98 -20.22
C PRO A 5 -6.12 -17.00 -19.26
N GLU A 6 -5.53 -18.18 -19.05
CA GLU A 6 -4.24 -18.34 -18.38
C GLU A 6 -3.15 -17.54 -19.12
N VAL A 7 -2.24 -16.91 -18.38
CA VAL A 7 -1.14 -16.14 -18.98
C VAL A 7 -0.04 -17.09 -19.43
N THR A 8 -0.09 -17.49 -20.70
CA THR A 8 1.00 -18.25 -21.32
C THR A 8 2.33 -17.49 -21.25
N ASN A 9 3.45 -18.20 -21.26
CA ASN A 9 4.79 -17.58 -21.23
C ASN A 9 5.00 -16.58 -22.39
N ALA A 10 4.42 -16.85 -23.56
CA ALA A 10 4.45 -15.93 -24.70
C ALA A 10 3.68 -14.62 -24.46
N CYS A 11 2.55 -14.68 -23.74
CA CYS A 11 1.82 -13.48 -23.32
C CYS A 11 2.63 -12.66 -22.31
N ARG A 12 3.33 -13.31 -21.38
CA ARG A 12 4.20 -12.63 -20.39
C ARG A 12 5.32 -11.86 -21.08
N GLN A 13 6.05 -12.51 -21.99
CA GLN A 13 7.15 -11.88 -22.74
C GLN A 13 6.68 -10.71 -23.61
N ARG A 14 5.50 -10.83 -24.23
CA ARG A 14 4.90 -9.71 -24.98
C ARG A 14 4.60 -8.55 -24.04
N LEU A 15 3.98 -8.81 -22.89
CA LEU A 15 3.66 -7.77 -21.93
C LEU A 15 4.93 -7.10 -21.37
N ASP A 16 5.98 -7.88 -21.07
CA ASP A 16 7.29 -7.34 -20.68
C ASP A 16 7.83 -6.38 -21.75
N GLY A 17 7.80 -6.77 -23.02
CA GLY A 17 8.25 -5.92 -24.13
C GLY A 17 7.41 -4.65 -24.29
N TRP A 18 6.09 -4.76 -24.15
CA TRP A 18 5.19 -3.59 -24.18
C TRP A 18 5.47 -2.64 -23.02
N LEU A 19 5.65 -3.15 -21.80
CA LEU A 19 6.00 -2.34 -20.64
C LEU A 19 7.38 -1.69 -20.81
N GLN A 20 8.36 -2.40 -21.36
CA GLN A 20 9.69 -1.84 -21.63
C GLN A 20 9.66 -0.67 -22.63
N ILE A 21 8.84 -0.76 -23.68
CA ILE A 21 8.69 0.33 -24.65
C ILE A 21 7.89 1.49 -24.05
N THR A 22 6.87 1.17 -23.24
CA THR A 22 5.97 2.17 -22.67
C THR A 22 6.68 2.95 -21.57
N MET A 23 7.40 2.28 -20.66
CA MET A 23 8.12 2.89 -19.55
C MET A 23 9.37 3.62 -20.04
N ARG A 24 9.19 4.89 -20.42
CA ARG A 24 10.25 5.80 -20.87
C ARG A 24 10.54 6.90 -19.84
N PRO A 25 11.73 7.51 -19.86
CA PRO A 25 12.03 8.67 -19.03
C PRO A 25 11.00 9.78 -19.18
N GLY A 26 10.60 10.39 -18.07
CA GLY A 26 9.58 11.45 -18.04
C GLY A 26 8.15 10.95 -17.86
N ILE A 27 7.91 9.63 -17.75
CA ILE A 27 6.61 9.12 -17.30
C ILE A 27 6.42 9.44 -15.82
N GLU A 28 5.34 10.15 -15.54
CA GLU A 28 4.97 10.52 -14.18
C GLU A 28 3.90 9.61 -13.58
N GLU A 29 3.07 8.96 -14.39
CA GLU A 29 1.98 8.12 -13.91
C GLU A 29 1.96 6.75 -14.59
N ILE A 30 1.95 5.70 -13.77
CA ILE A 30 1.81 4.33 -14.22
C ILE A 30 0.53 3.78 -13.61
N ASN A 31 -0.43 3.47 -14.46
CA ASN A 31 -1.70 2.85 -14.07
C ASN A 31 -1.85 1.55 -14.84
N LEU A 32 -1.69 0.42 -14.15
CA LEU A 32 -1.72 -0.91 -14.76
C LEU A 32 -2.76 -1.79 -14.08
N LEU A 33 -3.54 -2.50 -14.90
CA LEU A 33 -4.50 -3.50 -14.48
C LEU A 33 -4.21 -4.79 -15.25
N SER A 34 -4.05 -5.87 -14.50
CA SER A 34 -4.01 -7.22 -15.07
C SER A 34 -5.39 -7.85 -14.94
N LEU A 35 -5.92 -8.38 -16.05
CA LEU A 35 -7.17 -9.15 -16.08
C LEU A 35 -6.90 -10.66 -16.15
N ALA A 36 -5.66 -11.06 -15.91
CA ALA A 36 -5.26 -12.46 -15.93
C ALA A 36 -5.82 -13.23 -14.73
N ASN A 37 -6.14 -14.51 -14.94
CA ASN A 37 -6.51 -15.43 -13.85
C ASN A 37 -5.35 -15.66 -12.86
N GLU A 38 -4.11 -15.67 -13.36
CA GLU A 38 -2.92 -15.71 -12.52
C GLU A 38 -2.30 -14.33 -12.40
N ALA A 39 -1.82 -13.99 -11.21
CA ALA A 39 -1.11 -12.74 -10.98
C ALA A 39 0.17 -12.69 -11.83
N TYR A 40 0.13 -11.91 -12.92
CA TYR A 40 1.32 -11.61 -13.70
C TYR A 40 2.32 -10.85 -12.81
N MET A 41 3.58 -11.28 -12.85
CA MET A 41 4.63 -10.68 -12.04
C MET A 41 5.11 -9.40 -12.71
N PHE A 42 4.87 -8.27 -12.04
CA PHE A 42 5.36 -6.99 -12.51
C PHE A 42 6.90 -7.03 -12.62
N PRO A 43 7.47 -6.68 -13.78
CA PRO A 43 8.91 -6.70 -14.00
C PRO A 43 9.60 -5.54 -13.27
N CYS A 44 9.91 -5.70 -11.98
CA CYS A 44 10.55 -4.68 -11.15
C CYS A 44 11.87 -4.14 -11.74
N TRP A 45 12.55 -4.89 -12.61
CA TRP A 45 13.76 -4.43 -13.30
C TRP A 45 13.52 -3.21 -14.20
N LEU A 46 12.29 -2.96 -14.65
CA LEU A 46 11.92 -1.74 -15.38
C LEU A 46 12.04 -0.48 -14.52
N LEU A 47 12.04 -0.63 -13.20
CA LEU A 47 12.21 0.45 -12.24
C LEU A 47 13.67 0.63 -11.81
N SER A 48 14.61 -0.11 -12.40
CA SER A 48 16.05 0.02 -12.10
C SER A 48 16.72 1.21 -12.82
N ASP A 49 16.14 1.72 -13.90
CA ASP A 49 16.63 2.94 -14.57
C ASP A 49 16.11 4.17 -13.81
N ASP A 50 17.01 4.88 -13.13
CA ASP A 50 16.69 6.08 -12.37
C ASP A 50 15.99 7.16 -13.22
N ARG A 51 16.25 7.23 -14.53
CA ARG A 51 15.59 8.23 -15.41
C ARG A 51 14.10 7.95 -15.61
N ILE A 52 13.69 6.68 -15.50
CA ILE A 52 12.28 6.27 -15.53
C ILE A 52 11.73 6.37 -14.11
N LYS A 53 12.40 5.73 -13.15
CA LYS A 53 11.92 5.61 -11.77
C LYS A 53 11.75 6.97 -11.09
N ASP A 54 12.71 7.88 -11.27
CA ASP A 54 12.70 9.19 -10.62
C ASP A 54 11.75 10.21 -11.28
N SER A 55 11.14 9.90 -12.44
CA SER A 55 10.02 10.71 -12.95
C SER A 55 8.67 10.27 -12.39
N ILE A 56 8.53 9.03 -11.92
CA ILE A 56 7.24 8.48 -11.49
C ILE A 56 6.77 9.19 -10.21
N ARG A 57 5.60 9.82 -10.30
CA ARG A 57 4.86 10.44 -9.20
C ARG A 57 3.71 9.58 -8.71
N CYS A 58 3.12 8.79 -9.60
CA CYS A 58 1.99 7.90 -9.29
C CYS A 58 2.28 6.49 -9.82
N LEU A 59 2.25 5.50 -8.92
CA LEU A 59 2.29 4.09 -9.26
C LEU A 59 1.00 3.42 -8.76
N ASN A 60 0.17 2.99 -9.70
CA ASN A 60 -1.08 2.31 -9.45
C ASN A 60 -1.06 0.94 -10.14
N LEU A 61 -1.00 -0.13 -9.35
CA LEU A 61 -0.97 -1.50 -9.83
C LEU A 61 -2.22 -2.24 -9.33
N SER A 62 -2.90 -2.94 -10.24
CA SER A 62 -4.09 -3.72 -9.92
C SER A 62 -3.99 -5.14 -10.44
N SER A 63 -4.16 -6.13 -9.56
CA SER A 63 -4.13 -7.57 -9.87
C SER A 63 -2.78 -8.11 -10.37
N PHE A 64 -1.66 -7.56 -9.87
CA PHE A 64 -0.30 -8.01 -10.18
C PHE A 64 0.33 -8.78 -9.01
N ALA A 65 1.34 -9.59 -9.28
CA ALA A 65 2.35 -9.90 -8.27
C ALA A 65 3.44 -8.83 -8.32
N PHE A 66 3.72 -8.19 -7.19
CA PHE A 66 4.72 -7.11 -7.12
C PHE A 66 5.72 -7.43 -6.03
N ARG A 67 6.95 -7.72 -6.45
CA ARG A 67 8.01 -8.27 -5.59
C ARG A 67 9.24 -7.35 -5.62
N PRO A 68 9.13 -6.09 -5.18
CA PRO A 68 10.29 -5.20 -5.07
C PRO A 68 11.28 -5.77 -4.04
N THR A 69 12.56 -5.63 -4.31
CA THR A 69 13.64 -6.08 -3.40
C THR A 69 14.45 -4.89 -2.92
N VAL A 70 15.30 -5.09 -1.91
CA VAL A 70 16.23 -4.06 -1.41
C VAL A 70 17.18 -3.48 -2.48
N LYS A 71 17.31 -4.15 -3.63
CA LYS A 71 18.09 -3.63 -4.78
C LYS A 71 17.39 -2.49 -5.49
N LEU A 72 16.07 -2.33 -5.31
CA LEU A 72 15.33 -1.23 -5.87
C LEU A 72 15.63 0.02 -5.04
N SER A 73 16.37 0.95 -5.63
CA SER A 73 16.68 2.22 -5.00
C SER A 73 15.41 3.05 -4.81
N PRO A 74 15.36 3.95 -3.81
CA PRO A 74 14.13 4.69 -3.49
C PRO A 74 13.68 5.60 -4.63
N PHE A 75 12.37 5.84 -4.74
CA PHE A 75 11.83 6.77 -5.72
C PHE A 75 12.06 8.21 -5.27
N LYS A 76 12.55 9.07 -6.17
CA LYS A 76 12.73 10.50 -5.85
C LYS A 76 11.45 11.32 -5.99
N CYS A 77 10.46 10.89 -6.77
CA CYS A 77 9.26 11.70 -7.06
C CYS A 77 7.93 11.02 -6.70
N LEU A 78 7.94 9.77 -6.25
CA LEU A 78 6.71 9.01 -6.02
C LEU A 78 5.91 9.60 -4.87
N ALA A 79 4.84 10.31 -5.21
CA ALA A 79 3.90 10.93 -4.27
C ALA A 79 2.72 10.01 -3.93
N MET A 80 2.31 9.13 -4.85
CA MET A 80 1.18 8.22 -4.65
C MET A 80 1.53 6.79 -5.05
N LEU A 81 1.29 5.87 -4.12
CA LEU A 81 1.35 4.42 -4.36
C LEU A 81 -0.03 3.81 -4.08
N ARG A 82 -0.62 3.18 -5.09
CA ARG A 82 -1.89 2.46 -4.99
C ARG A 82 -1.70 1.02 -5.44
N LEU A 83 -2.01 0.07 -4.57
CA LEU A 83 -1.93 -1.36 -4.85
C LEU A 83 -3.31 -1.99 -4.60
N ASN A 84 -3.96 -2.49 -5.66
CA ASN A 84 -5.27 -3.15 -5.58
C ASN A 84 -5.14 -4.63 -5.95
N TYR A 85 -5.53 -5.54 -5.07
CA TYR A 85 -5.45 -6.98 -5.30
C TYR A 85 -4.04 -7.43 -5.73
N VAL A 86 -3.01 -6.77 -5.19
CA VAL A 86 -1.61 -7.05 -5.53
C VAL A 86 -1.06 -8.09 -4.56
N CYS A 87 -0.39 -9.12 -5.09
CA CYS A 87 0.38 -10.06 -4.30
C CYS A 87 1.71 -9.41 -3.90
N ILE A 88 1.77 -8.86 -2.68
CA ILE A 88 2.93 -8.21 -2.07
C ILE A 88 2.97 -8.54 -0.57
N THR A 89 4.15 -8.86 -0.04
CA THR A 89 4.36 -9.10 1.41
C THR A 89 4.70 -7.80 2.14
N GLY A 90 4.61 -7.80 3.48
CA GLY A 90 5.00 -6.64 4.28
C GLY A 90 6.48 -6.30 4.17
N TYR A 91 7.36 -7.31 4.00
CA TYR A 91 8.78 -7.11 3.74
C TYR A 91 9.03 -6.38 2.42
N GLU A 92 8.36 -6.82 1.35
CA GLU A 92 8.51 -6.23 0.01
C GLU A 92 7.98 -4.80 -0.04
N LEU A 93 6.81 -4.55 0.54
CA LEU A 93 6.30 -3.20 0.70
C LEU A 93 7.29 -2.35 1.52
N GLY A 94 7.85 -2.92 2.59
CA GLY A 94 8.89 -2.31 3.41
C GLY A 94 10.09 -1.84 2.60
N CYS A 95 10.59 -2.68 1.67
CA CYS A 95 11.71 -2.32 0.78
C CYS A 95 11.40 -1.10 -0.09
N LEU A 96 10.15 -0.96 -0.53
CA LEU A 96 9.69 0.14 -1.38
C LEU A 96 9.50 1.44 -0.58
N VAL A 97 8.91 1.36 0.61
CA VAL A 97 8.55 2.53 1.41
C VAL A 97 9.68 3.02 2.32
N SER A 98 10.69 2.19 2.64
CA SER A 98 11.69 2.51 3.67
C SER A 98 12.49 3.80 3.46
N ASN A 99 12.55 4.32 2.23
CA ASN A 99 13.28 5.55 1.90
C ASN A 99 12.62 6.40 0.80
N THR A 100 11.37 6.12 0.43
CA THR A 100 10.65 6.92 -0.58
C THR A 100 10.05 8.16 0.10
N LEU A 101 10.91 9.12 0.44
CA LEU A 101 10.59 10.28 1.30
C LEU A 101 9.57 11.24 0.69
N THR A 102 9.29 11.10 -0.60
CA THR A 102 8.29 11.90 -1.33
C THR A 102 6.88 11.35 -1.27
N LEU A 103 6.67 10.16 -0.70
CA LEU A 103 5.36 9.54 -0.64
C LEU A 103 4.41 10.35 0.24
N GLU A 104 3.29 10.76 -0.34
CA GLU A 104 2.22 11.53 0.29
C GLU A 104 0.98 10.69 0.57
N ARG A 105 0.73 9.69 -0.28
CA ARG A 105 -0.46 8.84 -0.22
C ARG A 105 -0.13 7.37 -0.49
N LEU A 106 -0.57 6.51 0.42
CA LEU A 106 -0.47 5.05 0.31
C LEU A 106 -1.86 4.41 0.39
N GLU A 107 -2.24 3.68 -0.65
CA GLU A 107 -3.48 2.92 -0.70
C GLU A 107 -3.22 1.44 -0.95
N LEU A 108 -3.73 0.59 -0.07
CA LEU A 108 -3.57 -0.86 -0.12
C LEU A 108 -4.95 -1.51 -0.04
N ASN A 109 -5.44 -2.06 -1.15
CA ASN A 109 -6.77 -2.65 -1.23
C ASN A 109 -6.63 -4.13 -1.62
N GLY A 110 -7.20 -5.06 -0.87
CA GLY A 110 -7.24 -6.48 -1.25
C GLY A 110 -5.87 -7.18 -1.36
N CYS A 111 -4.82 -6.66 -0.72
CA CYS A 111 -3.47 -7.24 -0.81
C CYS A 111 -3.35 -8.48 0.09
N GLY A 112 -3.71 -9.65 -0.43
CA GLY A 112 -3.87 -10.88 0.35
C GLY A 112 -2.60 -11.53 0.92
N ASP A 113 -1.42 -11.14 0.42
CA ASP A 113 -0.13 -11.61 0.95
C ASP A 113 0.47 -10.66 1.99
N LEU A 114 -0.17 -9.51 2.22
CA LEU A 114 0.34 -8.48 3.13
C LEU A 114 0.11 -8.90 4.58
N ASP A 115 1.19 -9.31 5.25
CA ASP A 115 1.21 -9.79 6.63
C ASP A 115 1.47 -8.69 7.66
N CYS A 116 2.25 -7.67 7.28
CA CYS A 116 2.54 -6.52 8.12
C CYS A 116 2.65 -5.21 7.32
N LEU A 117 2.33 -4.11 7.98
CA LEU A 117 2.48 -2.75 7.46
C LEU A 117 3.33 -1.95 8.44
N LYS A 118 4.53 -1.55 8.00
CA LYS A 118 5.46 -0.76 8.80
C LYS A 118 5.76 0.55 8.07
N ILE A 119 5.28 1.65 8.62
CA ILE A 119 5.49 3.00 8.08
C ILE A 119 6.57 3.69 8.93
N PRO A 120 7.79 3.90 8.41
CA PRO A 120 8.87 4.54 9.14
C PRO A 120 8.61 6.04 9.41
N SER A 121 9.28 6.59 10.42
CA SER A 121 9.19 8.01 10.80
C SER A 121 9.77 8.98 9.75
N GLN A 122 10.61 8.46 8.85
CA GLN A 122 11.22 9.22 7.76
C GLN A 122 10.20 9.66 6.70
N LEU A 123 9.04 9.00 6.60
CA LEU A 123 7.99 9.33 5.63
C LEU A 123 7.18 10.55 6.05
N GLN A 124 7.85 11.68 6.28
CA GLN A 124 7.25 12.91 6.80
C GLN A 124 6.24 13.57 5.83
N ARG A 125 6.22 13.18 4.56
CA ARG A 125 5.22 13.68 3.59
C ARG A 125 3.96 12.84 3.56
N LEU A 126 3.97 11.63 4.13
CA LEU A 126 2.84 10.71 4.09
C LEU A 126 1.71 11.28 4.95
N SER A 127 0.67 11.78 4.28
CA SER A 127 -0.48 12.43 4.90
C SER A 127 -1.75 11.58 4.80
N CYS A 128 -1.79 10.61 3.88
CA CYS A 128 -2.96 9.77 3.66
C CYS A 128 -2.56 8.29 3.59
N LEU A 129 -3.16 7.48 4.46
CA LEU A 129 -3.05 6.02 4.47
C LEU A 129 -4.44 5.40 4.39
N MET A 130 -4.68 4.57 3.38
CA MET A 130 -5.89 3.78 3.26
C MET A 130 -5.53 2.32 3.09
N VAL A 131 -6.11 1.47 3.92
CA VAL A 131 -5.94 0.02 3.86
C VAL A 131 -7.32 -0.61 3.90
N SER A 132 -7.65 -1.47 2.95
CA SER A 132 -8.92 -2.20 2.93
C SER A 132 -8.75 -3.63 2.44
N GLY A 133 -9.54 -4.57 2.96
CA GLY A 133 -9.61 -5.95 2.44
C GLY A 133 -8.29 -6.74 2.48
N CYS A 134 -7.31 -6.32 3.30
CA CYS A 134 -6.03 -7.01 3.46
C CYS A 134 -6.15 -8.07 4.58
N PHE A 135 -6.71 -9.23 4.25
CA PHE A 135 -7.17 -10.23 5.22
C PHE A 135 -6.07 -10.95 6.02
N ARG A 136 -4.80 -10.93 5.59
CA ARG A 136 -3.66 -11.49 6.34
C ARG A 136 -2.91 -10.45 7.18
N LEU A 137 -3.34 -9.18 7.17
CA LEU A 137 -2.62 -8.10 7.81
C LEU A 137 -2.77 -8.15 9.35
N ASP A 138 -1.77 -8.73 10.01
CA ASP A 138 -1.78 -8.94 11.46
C ASP A 138 -1.16 -7.77 12.24
N VAL A 139 -0.19 -7.07 11.64
CA VAL A 139 0.64 -6.07 12.34
C VAL A 139 0.66 -4.76 11.56
N ILE A 140 0.27 -3.67 12.23
CA ILE A 140 0.35 -2.31 11.73
C ILE A 140 1.19 -1.47 12.71
N ASP A 141 2.32 -0.95 12.24
CA ASP A 141 3.24 -0.08 13.00
C ASP A 141 3.48 1.21 12.20
N ILE A 142 2.90 2.32 12.65
CA ILE A 142 2.95 3.61 11.97
C ILE A 142 3.73 4.60 12.82
N LYS A 143 4.86 5.08 12.28
CA LYS A 143 5.76 6.01 12.96
C LYS A 143 5.92 7.36 12.25
N THR A 144 5.34 7.53 11.06
CA THR A 144 5.32 8.84 10.40
C THR A 144 4.60 9.88 11.27
N PRO A 145 5.08 11.12 11.40
CA PRO A 145 4.44 12.13 12.24
C PRO A 145 3.24 12.84 11.58
N ASN A 146 3.24 12.99 10.25
CA ASN A 146 2.37 13.95 9.55
C ASN A 146 1.14 13.30 8.88
N LEU A 147 0.67 12.17 9.42
CA LEU A 147 -0.50 11.48 8.88
C LEU A 147 -1.76 12.25 9.25
N ARG A 148 -2.55 12.68 8.26
CA ARG A 148 -3.82 13.40 8.45
C ARG A 148 -5.03 12.51 8.26
N VAL A 149 -4.96 11.57 7.32
CA VAL A 149 -6.05 10.66 7.00
C VAL A 149 -5.56 9.23 7.18
N ILE A 150 -6.30 8.48 7.98
CA ILE A 150 -6.07 7.05 8.18
C ILE A 150 -7.39 6.30 8.09
N ARG A 151 -7.51 5.41 7.11
CA ARG A 151 -8.64 4.49 6.96
C ARG A 151 -8.11 3.07 6.97
N LEU A 152 -8.51 2.30 7.97
CA LEU A 152 -8.09 0.91 8.15
C LEU A 152 -9.33 0.04 8.15
N ASP A 153 -9.75 -0.45 6.99
CA ASP A 153 -10.83 -1.42 6.82
C ASP A 153 -10.27 -2.85 6.80
N VAL A 154 -9.93 -3.34 7.99
CA VAL A 154 -9.19 -4.59 8.21
C VAL A 154 -9.89 -5.41 9.30
N GLU A 155 -10.14 -6.68 9.02
CA GLU A 155 -10.98 -7.53 9.88
C GLU A 155 -10.24 -8.01 11.15
N LYS A 156 -8.94 -8.33 11.06
CA LYS A 156 -8.19 -9.01 12.13
C LYS A 156 -6.77 -8.46 12.29
N VAL A 157 -6.62 -7.34 12.99
CA VAL A 157 -5.29 -6.80 13.35
C VAL A 157 -4.94 -7.17 14.78
N LYS A 158 -3.92 -8.03 14.95
CA LYS A 158 -3.41 -8.45 16.27
C LYS A 158 -2.62 -7.37 16.99
N LYS A 159 -1.90 -6.53 16.24
CA LYS A 159 -1.08 -5.45 16.80
C LYS A 159 -1.20 -4.19 15.97
N LEU A 160 -1.76 -3.14 16.58
CA LEU A 160 -1.69 -1.77 16.09
C LEU A 160 -0.77 -0.95 16.99
N SER A 161 0.16 -0.23 16.37
CA SER A 161 1.02 0.75 17.01
C SER A 161 1.00 2.02 16.18
N LEU A 162 0.63 3.12 16.84
CA LEU A 162 0.57 4.46 16.28
C LEU A 162 1.58 5.31 17.04
N GLY A 163 2.44 6.02 16.31
CA GLY A 163 3.44 6.93 16.86
C GLY A 163 2.82 7.98 17.79
N VAL A 164 3.63 8.51 18.71
CA VAL A 164 3.19 9.32 19.87
C VAL A 164 2.84 10.77 19.49
N SER A 165 2.84 11.14 18.21
CA SER A 165 2.70 12.54 17.76
C SER A 165 1.95 12.68 16.44
N LEU A 166 0.93 11.86 16.20
CA LEU A 166 0.15 11.93 14.97
C LEU A 166 -0.86 13.09 15.00
N GLU A 167 -0.85 13.93 13.96
CA GLU A 167 -1.86 14.96 13.70
C GLU A 167 -2.99 14.41 12.81
N LEU A 168 -3.80 13.50 13.37
CA LEU A 168 -4.89 12.85 12.64
C LEU A 168 -6.10 13.79 12.50
N ASN A 169 -6.64 13.94 11.29
CA ASN A 169 -7.92 14.60 11.05
C ASN A 169 -9.05 13.57 10.93
N GLU A 170 -8.79 12.44 10.27
CA GLU A 170 -9.80 11.41 10.02
C GLU A 170 -9.25 10.01 10.37
N LEU A 171 -9.97 9.29 11.24
CA LEU A 171 -9.71 7.88 11.55
C LEU A 171 -10.94 7.02 11.28
N CYS A 172 -10.80 5.99 10.44
CA CYS A 172 -11.84 4.97 10.20
C CYS A 172 -11.33 3.57 10.55
N ILE A 173 -12.01 2.86 11.47
CA ILE A 173 -11.69 1.47 11.87
C ILE A 173 -13.01 0.67 11.96
N PRO A 174 -13.11 -0.51 11.32
CA PRO A 174 -14.20 -1.44 11.53
C PRO A 174 -13.91 -2.52 12.58
N GLY A 175 -14.98 -2.99 13.21
CA GLY A 175 -15.00 -4.23 13.99
C GLY A 175 -15.24 -4.06 15.51
N PRO A 176 -15.85 -5.07 16.16
CA PRO A 176 -16.26 -5.03 17.57
C PRO A 176 -15.08 -5.15 18.55
N ASP A 177 -14.04 -5.93 18.20
CA ASP A 177 -12.89 -6.20 19.07
C ASP A 177 -11.94 -5.00 19.22
N PHE A 178 -12.07 -4.00 18.35
CA PHE A 178 -11.23 -2.81 18.40
C PHE A 178 -11.74 -1.73 19.35
N ALA A 179 -13.00 -1.76 19.77
CA ALA A 179 -13.57 -0.73 20.64
C ALA A 179 -12.88 -0.67 22.03
N SER A 180 -12.43 -1.82 22.54
CA SER A 180 -11.69 -1.94 23.80
C SER A 180 -10.20 -1.59 23.66
N TYR A 181 -9.59 -1.86 22.49
CA TYR A 181 -8.19 -1.50 22.21
C TYR A 181 -8.02 -0.02 21.82
N ALA A 182 -8.97 0.54 21.07
CA ALA A 182 -9.01 1.95 20.67
C ALA A 182 -9.20 2.89 21.86
N ARG A 183 -10.00 2.50 22.85
CA ARG A 183 -10.24 3.31 24.06
C ARG A 183 -8.98 3.56 24.90
N LEU A 184 -7.99 2.66 24.89
CA LEU A 184 -6.84 2.74 25.81
C LEU A 184 -5.55 3.27 25.16
N LYS A 185 -5.34 3.07 23.85
CA LYS A 185 -4.06 3.39 23.18
C LYS A 185 -4.16 4.43 22.07
N LEU A 186 -5.35 4.64 21.50
CA LEU A 186 -5.55 5.53 20.36
C LEU A 186 -5.77 6.97 20.84
N LEU A 187 -6.60 7.16 21.86
CA LEU A 187 -6.85 8.49 22.46
C LEU A 187 -5.64 9.07 23.19
N SER A 188 -4.70 8.25 23.66
CA SER A 188 -3.45 8.74 24.26
C SER A 188 -2.43 9.21 23.23
N ASN A 189 -2.46 8.68 22.00
CA ASN A 189 -1.41 8.87 21.00
C ASN A 189 -1.82 9.82 19.85
N ALA A 190 -3.11 10.12 19.72
CA ALA A 190 -3.64 11.04 18.73
C ALA A 190 -4.59 12.06 19.40
N PRO A 191 -4.05 12.99 20.21
CA PRO A 191 -4.87 13.95 20.96
C PRO A 191 -5.63 14.95 20.06
N ASN A 192 -5.22 15.13 18.80
CA ASN A 192 -5.74 16.14 17.88
C ASN A 192 -6.75 15.60 16.86
N VAL A 193 -7.35 14.42 17.09
CA VAL A 193 -8.35 13.83 16.18
C VAL A 193 -9.59 14.72 16.07
N GLU A 194 -9.80 15.36 14.91
CA GLU A 194 -10.99 16.18 14.64
C GLU A 194 -12.22 15.34 14.28
N SER A 195 -12.04 14.27 13.48
CA SER A 195 -13.11 13.40 13.03
C SER A 195 -12.75 11.93 13.26
N LEU A 196 -13.58 11.23 14.04
CA LEU A 196 -13.47 9.81 14.31
C LEU A 196 -14.69 9.07 13.76
N TYR A 197 -14.47 8.16 12.83
CA TYR A 197 -15.48 7.27 12.26
C TYR A 197 -15.22 5.85 12.75
N LEU A 198 -16.11 5.29 13.57
CA LEU A 198 -16.05 3.89 13.97
C LEU A 198 -17.16 3.13 13.26
N LYS A 199 -16.80 2.13 12.45
CA LYS A 199 -17.77 1.32 11.73
C LYS A 199 -17.89 -0.04 12.41
N LEU A 200 -18.84 -0.19 13.31
CA LEU A 200 -19.14 -1.49 13.90
C LEU A 200 -19.73 -2.39 12.81
N ILE A 201 -19.06 -3.49 12.49
CA ILE A 201 -19.59 -4.55 11.64
C ILE A 201 -19.86 -5.71 12.60
N ASP A 202 -21.13 -6.05 12.79
CA ASP A 202 -21.49 -7.30 13.46
C ASP A 202 -21.01 -8.46 12.58
N GLU A 203 -20.27 -9.42 13.16
CA GLU A 203 -19.99 -10.68 12.47
C GLU A 203 -21.32 -11.37 12.19
N VAL A 204 -21.81 -11.28 10.95
CA VAL A 204 -22.90 -12.13 10.50
C VAL A 204 -22.28 -13.49 10.20
N PHE A 205 -22.48 -14.41 11.14
CA PHE A 205 -22.08 -15.83 11.09
C PHE A 205 -22.59 -16.55 9.83
#